data_AF-A0A7V5V5D6-F1
#
_entry.id   AF-A0A7V5V5D6-F1
#
_cell.length_a   1.000
_cell.length_b   1.000
_cell.length_c   1.000
_cell.angle_alpha   90.00
_cell.angle_beta   90.00
_cell.angle_gamma   90.00
#
_symmetry.space_group_name_H-M   'P 1'
#
loop_
_entity.id
_entity.type
_entity.pdbx_description
1 polymer ?
#
loop_
_entity_poly.entity_id
_entity_poly.type
_entity_poly.pdbx_seq_one_letter_code
_entity_poly.pdbx_strand_id
1 'polypeptide(L)' 'MDPEQLMNALGSELKTSIRDMAGEEDLDRRVKQSEIVKNLSESMGVFLRLISDVMSADFDGFEEDYDDDYDEYEE' A
#
# COMPACT_ATOMS: atom_id res chain seq x y z
N MET A 1 -9.58 14.69 -2.73
CA MET A 1 -9.11 14.02 -1.51
C MET A 1 -7.64 13.75 -1.72
N ASP A 2 -6.81 14.05 -0.73
CA ASP A 2 -5.37 13.82 -0.77
C ASP A 2 -5.08 12.32 -0.55
N PRO A 3 -4.31 11.64 -1.43
CA PRO A 3 -3.98 10.23 -1.28
C PRO A 3 -3.34 9.90 0.07
N GLU A 4 -2.49 10.78 0.59
CA GLU A 4 -1.83 10.55 1.88
C GLU A 4 -2.85 10.56 3.03
N GLN A 5 -3.82 11.47 3.01
CA GLN A 5 -4.91 11.51 3.98
C GLN A 5 -5.79 10.25 3.91
N LEU A 6 -6.07 9.74 2.71
CA LEU A 6 -6.86 8.52 2.54
C LEU A 6 -6.10 7.28 3.02
N MET A 7 -4.79 7.20 2.74
CA MET A 7 -3.91 6.15 3.25
C MET A 7 -3.89 6.13 4.78
N ASN A 8 -3.71 7.29 5.40
CA ASN A 8 -3.65 7.44 6.85
C ASN A 8 -4.99 7.06 7.51
N ALA A 9 -6.12 7.47 6.92
CA ALA A 9 -7.45 7.11 7.40
C ALA A 9 -7.67 5.58 7.33
N LEU A 10 -7.38 4.96 6.18
CA LEU A 10 -7.50 3.50 6.01
C LEU A 10 -6.57 2.72 6.94
N GLY A 11 -5.33 3.17 7.10
CA GLY A 11 -4.35 2.54 7.99
C GLY A 11 -4.76 2.62 9.46
N SER A 12 -5.30 3.75 9.89
CA SER A 12 -5.84 3.92 11.25
C SER A 12 -7.02 2.98 11.51
N GLU A 13 -7.95 2.89 10.57
CA GLU A 13 -9.13 2.03 10.69
C GLU A 13 -8.75 0.54 10.73
N LEU A 14 -7.82 0.13 9.88
CA LEU A 14 -7.30 -1.23 9.85
C LEU A 14 -6.61 -1.60 11.17
N LYS A 15 -5.79 -0.71 11.72
CA LYS A 15 -5.12 -0.91 13.01
C LYS A 15 -6.12 -1.06 14.16
N THR A 16 -7.15 -0.23 14.20
CA THR A 16 -8.22 -0.31 15.21
C THR A 16 -8.98 -1.62 15.07
N SER A 17 -9.41 -1.97 13.85
CA SER A 17 -10.15 -3.20 13.59
C SER A 17 -9.38 -4.47 13.95
N ILE A 18 -8.06 -4.49 13.71
CA ILE A 18 -7.19 -5.62 14.12
C ILE A 18 -7.12 -5.74 15.64
N ARG A 19 -7.03 -4.62 16.37
CA ARG A 19 -7.03 -4.62 17.84
C ARG A 19 -8.36 -5.10 18.40
N ASP A 20 -9.46 -4.63 17.85
CA ASP A 20 -10.80 -5.02 18.28
C ASP A 20 -11.03 -6.52 18.05
N MET A 21 -10.59 -7.04 16.89
CA MET A 21 -10.59 -8.48 16.59
C MET A 21 -9.73 -9.31 17.54
N ALA A 22 -8.58 -8.80 17.94
CA ALA A 22 -7.67 -9.49 18.84
C ALA A 22 -8.19 -9.53 20.29
N GLY A 23 -8.97 -8.52 20.70
CA GLY A 23 -9.57 -8.43 22.03
C GLY A 23 -10.92 -9.11 22.18
N GLU A 24 -11.53 -9.60 21.11
CA GLU A 24 -12.85 -10.22 21.13
C GLU A 24 -12.77 -11.72 21.49
N GLU A 25 -13.48 -12.09 22.55
CA GLU A 25 -13.53 -13.47 23.06
C GLU A 25 -14.70 -14.25 22.45
N ASP A 26 -15.75 -13.56 22.01
CA ASP A 26 -16.90 -14.17 21.34
C ASP A 26 -16.57 -14.53 19.89
N LEU A 27 -16.68 -15.82 19.56
CA LEU A 27 -16.30 -16.33 18.24
C LEU A 27 -17.13 -15.72 17.10
N ASP A 28 -18.43 -15.51 17.29
CA ASP A 28 -19.31 -14.97 16.25
C ASP A 28 -19.00 -13.50 15.99
N ARG A 29 -18.68 -12.73 17.04
CA ARG A 29 -18.24 -11.34 16.92
C ARG A 29 -16.85 -11.24 16.28
N ARG A 30 -15.94 -12.16 16.65
CA ARG A 30 -14.59 -12.21 16.07
C ARG A 30 -14.62 -12.52 14.59
N VAL A 31 -15.54 -13.39 14.13
CA VAL A 31 -15.77 -13.63 12.70
C VAL A 31 -16.21 -12.34 11.99
N LYS A 32 -17.18 -11.61 12.53
CA LYS A 32 -17.61 -10.32 11.96
C LYS A 32 -16.48 -9.30 11.89
N GLN A 33 -15.66 -9.20 12.93
CA GLN A 33 -14.49 -8.33 12.91
C GLN A 33 -13.44 -8.78 11.88
N SER A 34 -13.27 -10.08 11.67
CA SER A 34 -12.38 -10.60 10.61
C SER A 34 -12.83 -10.20 9.21
N GLU A 35 -14.14 -10.12 8.96
CA GLU A 35 -14.69 -9.64 7.70
C GLU A 35 -14.39 -8.15 7.49
N ILE A 36 -14.49 -7.34 8.55
CA ILE A 36 -14.11 -5.92 8.51
C ILE A 36 -12.61 -5.77 8.18
N VAL A 37 -11.74 -6.50 8.89
CA VAL A 37 -10.28 -6.49 8.65
C VAL A 37 -9.95 -6.92 7.23
N LYS A 38 -10.63 -7.95 6.71
CA LYS A 38 -10.47 -8.41 5.32
C LYS A 38 -10.83 -7.31 4.33
N ASN A 39 -12.02 -6.72 4.47
CA ASN A 39 -12.51 -5.68 3.55
C ASN A 39 -11.61 -4.44 3.55
N LEU A 40 -11.10 -4.03 4.73
CA LEU A 40 -10.15 -2.92 4.85
C LEU A 40 -8.81 -3.25 4.19
N SER A 41 -8.33 -4.48 4.35
CA SER A 41 -7.08 -4.93 3.73
C SER A 41 -7.18 -5.00 2.20
N GLU A 42 -8.32 -5.46 1.67
CA GLU A 42 -8.62 -5.47 0.24
C GLU A 42 -8.71 -4.03 -0.31
N SER A 43 -9.41 -3.13 0.41
CA SER A 43 -9.52 -1.72 0.04
C SER A 43 -8.16 -1.02 0.02
N MET A 44 -7.31 -1.29 1.01
CA MET A 44 -5.94 -0.78 1.05
C MET A 44 -5.10 -1.31 -0.12
N GLY A 45 -5.24 -2.60 -0.47
CA GLY A 45 -4.55 -3.19 -1.62
C GLY A 45 -4.94 -2.53 -2.94
N VAL A 46 -6.23 -2.24 -3.15
CA VAL A 46 -6.70 -1.48 -4.33
C VAL A 46 -6.12 -0.07 -4.33
N PHE A 47 -6.14 0.60 -3.18
CA PHE A 47 -5.62 1.95 -3.04
C PHE A 47 -4.11 2.05 -3.33
N LEU A 48 -3.32 1.11 -2.80
CA LEU A 48 -1.88 1.03 -3.06
C LEU A 48 -1.56 0.77 -4.54
N ARG A 49 -2.38 -0.05 -5.22
CA ARG A 49 -2.25 -0.25 -6.68
C ARG A 49 -2.52 1.05 -7.43
N LEU A 50 -3.59 1.76 -7.09
CA LEU A 50 -3.91 3.06 -7.72
C LEU A 50 -2.80 4.08 -7.52
N ILE A 51 -2.21 4.19 -6.32
CA ILE A 51 -1.06 5.07 -6.08
C ILE A 51 0.14 4.60 -6.88
N SER A 52 0.43 3.29 -6.90
CA SER A 52 1.54 2.75 -7.68
C SER A 52 1.40 3.11 -9.17
N ASP A 53 0.21 2.92 -9.74
CA ASP A 53 -0.05 3.23 -11.16
C ASP A 53 0.10 4.74 -11.44
N VAL A 54 -0.34 5.60 -10.52
CA VAL A 54 -0.21 7.07 -10.65
C VAL A 54 1.24 7.53 -10.44
N MET A 55 1.95 7.00 -9.44
CA MET A 55 3.36 7.33 -9.20
C MET A 55 4.25 6.80 -10.32
N SER A 56 3.96 5.62 -10.88
CA SER A 56 4.65 5.12 -12.07
C SER A 56 4.39 5.99 -13.30
N ALA A 57 3.18 6.55 -13.47
CA ALA A 57 2.89 7.47 -14.56
C ALA A 57 3.58 8.84 -14.41
N ASP A 58 3.86 9.30 -13.18
CA ASP A 58 4.67 10.51 -12.90
C ASP A 58 6.20 10.23 -12.95
N PHE A 59 6.62 8.97 -13.02
CA PHE A 59 8.02 8.53 -13.01
C PHE A 59 8.53 8.07 -14.39
N ASP A 60 7.86 8.42 -15.48
CA ASP A 60 8.39 8.24 -16.86
C ASP A 60 9.48 9.28 -17.20
N GLY A 61 9.92 10.10 -16.24
CA GLY A 61 10.93 11.16 -16.41
C GLY A 61 12.34 10.86 -15.89
N PHE A 62 12.57 9.69 -15.29
CA PHE A 62 13.93 9.20 -15.00
C PHE A 62 14.31 8.18 -16.07
N GLU A 63 14.52 8.67 -17.28
CA GLU A 63 15.37 8.01 -18.25
C GLU A 63 16.73 7.82 -17.54
N GLU A 64 17.05 6.58 -17.19
CA GLU A 64 18.38 6.21 -16.72
C GLU A 64 19.35 6.51 -17.87
N ASP A 65 19.87 7.75 -17.89
CA ASP A 65 21.05 8.13 -18.63
C ASP A 65 22.23 7.46 -17.92
N TYR A 66 22.30 6.12 -18.05
CA TYR A 66 23.54 5.40 -17.87
C TYR A 66 24.45 5.90 -18.97
N ASP A 67 25.19 6.96 -18.66
CA ASP A 67 26.36 7.39 -19.42
C ASP A 67 27.31 6.19 -19.41
N ASP A 68 27.23 5.43 -20.50
CA ASP A 68 27.99 4.21 -20.77
C ASP A 68 29.42 4.63 -21.11
N ASP A 69 30.10 5.27 -20.15
CA ASP A 69 31.55 5.47 -20.15
C ASP A 69 32.20 4.11 -19.83
N TYR A 70 31.99 3.15 -20.73
CA TYR A 70 32.93 2.06 -20.94
C TYR A 70 34.22 2.69 -21.46
N ASP A 71 35.12 3.02 -20.54
CA ASP A 71 36.53 3.18 -20.87
C ASP A 71 37.01 1.87 -21.53
N GLU A 72 37.07 1.91 -22.86
CA GLU A 72 37.67 0.90 -23.70
C GLU A 72 39.13 0.72 -23.24
N TYR A 73 39.42 -0.41 -22.60
CA TYR A 73 40.79 -0.82 -22.32
C TYR A 73 41.48 -1.07 -23.68
N GLU A 74 42.13 -0.03 -24.25
CA GLU A 74 43.08 -0.21 -25.35
C GLU A 74 44.26 -1.09 -24.86
N GLU A 75 44.53 -2.13 -25.65
CA GLU A 75 45.53 -3.20 -25.47
C GLU A 75 46.99 -2.71 -25.45
#